data_AF-A0AAN8JMN8-F1
#
_entry.id   AF-A0AAN8JMN8-F1
#
_cell.length_a   1.000
_cell.length_b   1.000
_cell.length_c   1.000
_cell.angle_alpha   90.00
_cell.angle_beta   90.00
_cell.angle_gamma   90.00
#
_symmetry.space_group_name_H-M   'P 1'
#
loop_
_entity.id
_entity.type
_entity.pdbx_description
1 polymer ?
#
loop_
_entity_poly.entity_id
_entity_poly.type
_entity_poly.pdbx_seq_one_letter_code
_entity_poly.pdbx_strand_id
1 'polypeptide(L)'
;MFSFAKDEETANQVSQLRLEKQINERALWNEELEEKCQFKKVKENMKQIQEELKMATKAAIEIRRVALKHQLEADKNLYDQELVSQGKTFYKQRI
;
A
#
# COMPACT_ATOMS: atom_id res chain seq x y z
N MET A 1 -62.54 1.92 34.54
CA MET A 1 -61.66 3.05 34.12
C MET A 1 -60.16 2.72 34.14
N PHE A 2 -59.69 1.59 34.70
CA PHE A 2 -58.26 1.30 34.83
C PHE A 2 -57.60 0.51 33.68
N SER A 3 -58.33 -0.03 32.70
CA SER A 3 -57.71 -0.83 31.61
C SER A 3 -57.15 0.03 30.47
N PHE A 4 -57.84 1.11 30.08
CA PHE A 4 -57.41 1.98 28.97
C PHE A 4 -56.02 2.60 29.17
N ALA A 5 -55.68 3.00 30.39
CA ALA A 5 -54.36 3.55 30.70
C ALA A 5 -53.23 2.51 30.56
N LYS A 6 -53.51 1.24 30.90
CA LYS A 6 -52.56 0.13 30.72
C LYS A 6 -52.43 -0.28 29.25
N ASP A 7 -53.53 -0.25 28.50
CA ASP A 7 -53.53 -0.53 27.06
C ASP A 7 -52.75 0.54 26.29
N GLU A 8 -52.84 1.81 26.71
CA GLU A 8 -52.06 2.92 26.14
C GLU A 8 -50.58 2.85 26.50
N GLU A 9 -50.26 2.52 27.76
CA GLU A 9 -48.88 2.34 28.22
C GLU A 9 -48.18 1.17 27.50
N THR A 10 -48.88 0.05 27.32
CA THR A 10 -48.36 -1.10 26.57
C THR A 10 -48.21 -0.80 25.07
N ALA A 11 -49.13 -0.05 24.47
CA ALA A 11 -48.99 0.41 23.08
C ALA A 11 -47.75 1.31 22.89
N ASN A 12 -47.51 2.23 23.84
CA ASN A 12 -46.33 3.09 23.83
C ASN A 12 -45.04 2.27 23.96
N GLN A 13 -44.99 1.30 24.87
CA GLN A 13 -43.84 0.39 25.00
C GLN A 13 -43.58 -0.42 23.72
N VAL A 14 -44.62 -0.97 23.08
CA VAL A 14 -44.47 -1.69 21.81
C VAL A 14 -43.94 -0.79 20.70
N SER A 15 -44.37 0.48 20.65
CA SER A 15 -43.87 1.44 19.66
C SER A 15 -42.38 1.78 19.89
N GLN A 16 -41.96 1.93 21.14
CA GLN A 16 -40.57 2.17 21.52
C GLN A 16 -39.68 0.97 21.16
N LEU A 17 -40.11 -0.24 21.49
CA LEU A 17 -39.37 -1.46 21.16
C LEU A 17 -39.21 -1.65 19.64
N ARG A 18 -40.22 -1.27 18.84
CA ARG A 18 -40.12 -1.30 17.37
C ARG A 18 -39.10 -0.29 16.85
N LEU A 19 -39.10 0.92 17.42
CA LEU A 19 -38.14 1.96 17.05
C LEU A 19 -36.71 1.55 17.41
N GLU A 20 -36.50 1.05 18.62
CA GLU A 20 -35.20 0.53 19.08
C GLU A 20 -34.70 -0.60 18.18
N LYS A 21 -35.59 -1.53 17.80
CA LYS A 21 -35.24 -2.61 16.87
C LYS A 21 -34.77 -2.05 15.52
N GLN A 22 -35.48 -1.08 14.94
CA GLN A 22 -35.07 -0.47 13.67
C GLN A 22 -33.73 0.27 13.77
N ILE A 23 -33.50 0.97 14.88
CA ILE A 23 -32.23 1.66 15.13
C ILE A 23 -31.09 0.63 15.21
N ASN A 24 -31.29 -0.47 15.95
CA ASN A 24 -30.29 -1.52 16.10
C ASN A 24 -29.99 -2.23 14.77
N GLU A 25 -31.01 -2.55 13.98
CA GLU A 25 -30.83 -3.14 12.64
C GLU A 25 -30.01 -2.23 11.72
N ARG A 26 -30.29 -0.91 11.76
CA ARG A 26 -29.53 0.07 10.99
C ARG A 26 -28.10 0.23 11.51
N ALA A 27 -27.90 0.20 12.82
CA ALA A 27 -26.58 0.28 13.43
C ALA A 27 -25.71 -0.91 13.00
N LEU A 28 -26.23 -2.14 13.13
CA LEU A 28 -25.56 -3.36 12.67
C LEU A 28 -25.18 -3.29 11.20
N TRP A 29 -26.12 -2.85 10.34
CA TRP A 29 -25.84 -2.71 8.92
C TRP A 29 -24.73 -1.70 8.63
N ASN A 30 -24.71 -0.56 9.34
CA ASN A 30 -23.66 0.44 9.20
C ASN A 30 -22.30 -0.09 9.67
N GLU A 31 -22.25 -0.84 10.78
CA GLU A 31 -21.02 -1.45 11.30
C GLU A 31 -20.44 -2.45 10.29
N GLU A 32 -21.26 -3.34 9.75
CA GLU A 32 -20.83 -4.30 8.72
C GLU A 32 -20.36 -3.60 7.43
N LEU A 33 -21.03 -2.52 7.05
CA LEU A 33 -20.64 -1.74 5.87
C LEU A 33 -19.29 -1.05 6.10
N GLU A 34 -19.10 -0.46 7.28
CA GLU A 34 -17.85 0.21 7.63
C GLU A 34 -16.70 -0.80 7.67
N GLU A 35 -16.88 -1.98 8.26
CA GLU A 35 -15.88 -3.06 8.26
C GLU A 35 -15.48 -3.44 6.83
N LYS A 36 -16.45 -3.66 5.93
CA LYS A 36 -16.20 -3.97 4.52
C LYS A 36 -15.46 -2.84 3.80
N CYS A 37 -15.82 -1.59 4.08
CA CYS A 37 -15.15 -0.41 3.53
C CYS A 37 -13.69 -0.32 4.01
N GLN A 38 -13.45 -0.50 5.31
CA GLN A 38 -12.10 -0.47 5.88
C GLN A 38 -11.24 -1.60 5.35
N PHE A 39 -11.77 -2.82 5.23
CA PHE A 39 -11.06 -3.93 4.62
C PHE A 39 -10.62 -3.62 3.18
N LYS A 40 -11.52 -3.05 2.37
CA LYS A 40 -11.20 -2.65 0.99
C LYS A 40 -10.12 -1.58 0.94
N LYS A 41 -10.19 -0.56 1.83
CA LYS A 41 -9.17 0.49 1.93
C LYS A 41 -7.80 -0.11 2.28
N VAL A 42 -7.73 -0.97 3.30
CA VAL A 42 -6.47 -1.63 3.70
C VAL A 42 -5.90 -2.46 2.56
N LYS A 43 -6.74 -3.24 1.87
CA LYS A 43 -6.31 -4.05 0.72
C LYS A 43 -5.72 -3.20 -0.40
N GLU A 44 -6.35 -2.07 -0.72
CA GLU A 44 -5.87 -1.19 -1.78
C GLU A 44 -4.59 -0.47 -1.37
N ASN A 45 -4.51 0.03 -0.14
CA ASN A 45 -3.29 0.63 0.41
C ASN A 45 -2.12 -0.36 0.37
N MET A 46 -2.36 -1.64 0.70
CA MET A 46 -1.32 -2.66 0.67
C MET A 46 -0.80 -2.90 -0.76
N LYS A 47 -1.66 -2.88 -1.78
CA LYS A 47 -1.22 -2.97 -3.18
C LYS A 47 -0.38 -1.77 -3.59
N GLN A 48 -0.83 -0.56 -3.24
CA GLN A 48 -0.09 0.67 -3.55
C GLN A 48 1.31 0.64 -2.94
N ILE A 49 1.42 0.27 -1.66
CA ILE A 49 2.71 0.10 -0.98
C ILE A 49 3.60 -0.93 -1.68
N GLN A 50 3.03 -2.07 -2.12
CA GLN A 50 3.79 -3.08 -2.85
C GLN A 50 4.30 -2.57 -4.21
N GLU A 51 3.50 -1.78 -4.92
CA GLU A 51 3.90 -1.18 -6.20
C GLU A 51 4.98 -0.13 -6.01
N GLU A 52 4.84 0.74 -5.00
CA GLU A 52 5.86 1.72 -4.61
C GLU A 52 7.19 1.04 -4.26
N LEU A 53 7.14 -0.05 -3.49
CA LEU A 53 8.34 -0.81 -3.12
C LEU A 53 9.03 -1.44 -4.35
N LYS A 54 8.25 -1.96 -5.31
CA LYS A 54 8.78 -2.46 -6.58
C LYS A 54 9.45 -1.36 -7.40
N MET A 55 8.86 -0.16 -7.46
CA MET A 55 9.46 0.98 -8.15
C MET A 55 10.74 1.46 -7.45
N ALA A 56 10.72 1.56 -6.12
CA ALA A 56 11.87 1.97 -5.33
C ALA A 56 13.05 1.00 -5.48
N THR A 57 12.79 -0.31 -5.44
CA THR A 57 13.82 -1.33 -5.66
C THR A 57 14.41 -1.26 -7.07
N LYS A 58 13.58 -1.06 -8.10
CA LYS A 58 14.07 -0.84 -9.47
C LYS A 58 14.95 0.40 -9.57
N ALA A 59 14.52 1.53 -9.00
CA ALA A 59 15.30 2.76 -8.98
C ALA A 59 16.65 2.57 -8.27
N ALA A 60 16.67 1.89 -7.13
CA ALA A 60 17.91 1.58 -6.41
C ALA A 60 18.88 0.72 -7.24
N ILE A 61 18.37 -0.25 -7.99
CA ILE A 61 19.21 -1.08 -8.89
C ILE A 61 19.80 -0.22 -10.01
N GLU A 62 19.01 0.66 -10.63
CA GLU A 62 19.52 1.55 -11.69
C GLU A 62 20.60 2.51 -11.18
N ILE A 63 20.41 3.09 -9.99
CA ILE A 63 21.45 3.92 -9.36
C ILE A 63 22.73 3.12 -9.15
N ARG A 64 22.63 1.88 -8.65
CA ARG A 64 23.80 1.01 -8.48
C ARG A 64 24.48 0.66 -9.80
N ARG A 65 23.73 0.44 -10.87
CA ARG A 65 24.28 0.16 -12.21
C ARG A 65 25.08 1.36 -12.73
N VAL A 66 24.57 2.57 -12.57
CA VAL A 66 25.28 3.79 -12.96
C VAL A 66 26.55 3.98 -12.13
N ALA A 67 26.46 3.80 -10.81
CA ALA A 67 27.62 3.89 -9.92
C ALA A 67 28.70 2.85 -10.29
N LEU A 68 28.30 1.60 -10.55
CA LEU A 68 29.22 0.54 -10.98
C LEU A 68 29.86 0.87 -12.32
N LYS A 69 29.10 1.42 -13.28
CA LYS A 69 29.65 1.86 -14.57
C LYS A 69 30.73 2.92 -14.39
N HIS A 70 30.49 3.93 -13.55
CA HIS A 70 31.47 4.97 -13.24
C HIS A 70 32.73 4.38 -12.60
N GLN A 71 32.57 3.43 -11.67
CA GLN A 71 33.70 2.76 -11.04
C GLN A 71 34.53 1.96 -12.05
N LEU A 72 33.88 1.16 -12.89
CA LEU A 72 34.56 0.39 -13.95
C LEU A 72 35.28 1.29 -14.96
N GLU A 73 34.71 2.45 -15.27
CA GLU A 73 35.34 3.42 -16.17
C GLU A 73 36.57 4.07 -15.53
N ALA A 74 36.49 4.42 -14.24
CA ALA A 74 37.64 4.92 -13.48
C ALA A 74 38.76 3.88 -13.40
N ASP A 75 38.43 2.64 -13.05
CA ASP A 75 39.39 1.53 -12.97
C ASP A 75 40.04 1.28 -14.35
N LYS A 76 39.24 1.27 -15.40
CA LYS A 76 39.74 1.11 -16.77
C LYS A 76 40.71 2.22 -17.15
N ASN A 77 40.39 3.48 -16.85
CA ASN A 77 41.27 4.61 -17.14
C ASN A 77 42.61 4.49 -16.39
N LEU A 78 42.58 4.03 -15.14
CA LEU A 78 43.78 3.77 -14.35
C LEU A 78 44.63 2.66 -14.99
N TYR A 79 44.02 1.53 -15.34
CA TYR A 79 44.74 0.44 -16.02
C TYR A 79 45.25 0.83 -17.41
N ASP A 80 44.52 1.65 -18.16
CA ASP A 80 44.98 2.18 -19.45
C ASP A 80 46.27 3.00 -19.27
N GLN A 81 46.33 3.87 -18.24
CA GLN A 81 47.53 4.64 -17.91
C GLN A 81 48.71 3.73 -17.52
N GLU A 82 48.46 2.71 -16.68
CA GLU A 82 49.48 1.74 -16.30
C GLU A 82 50.01 0.95 -17.50
N LEU A 83 49.12 0.49 -18.40
CA LEU A 83 49.52 -0.24 -19.60
C LEU A 83 50.33 0.63 -20.55
N VAL A 84 49.92 1.88 -20.76
CA VAL A 84 50.66 2.84 -21.60
C VAL A 84 52.06 3.08 -21.04
N SER A 85 52.22 3.17 -19.71
CA SER A 85 53.54 3.30 -19.08
C SER A 85 54.47 2.11 -19.37
N GLN A 86 53.89 0.93 -19.64
CA GLN A 86 54.60 -0.29 -20.01
C GLN A 86 54.71 -0.48 -21.54
N GLY A 87 54.25 0.47 -22.35
CA GLY A 87 54.18 0.35 -23.81
C GLY A 87 53.13 -0.67 -24.30
N LYS A 88 52.16 -1.03 -23.46
CA LYS A 88 51.08 -1.99 -23.75
C LYS A 88 49.73 -1.27 -23.90
N THR A 89 48.73 -1.97 -24.41
CA THR A 89 47.34 -1.49 -24.51
C THR A 89 46.37 -2.66 -24.36
N PHE A 90 45.14 -2.39 -23.93
CA PHE A 90 44.08 -3.39 -24.01
C PHE A 90 43.81 -3.80 -25.46
N TYR A 91 43.54 -5.08 -25.66
CA TYR A 91 43.02 -5.60 -26.91
C TYR A 91 41.61 -5.05 -27.16
N LYS A 92 41.39 -4.45 -28.32
CA LYS A 92 40.07 -3.99 -28.78
C LYS A 92 39.74 -4.75 -30.05
N GLN A 93 38.80 -5.70 -29.97
CA GLN A 93 38.25 -6.32 -31.17
C GLN A 93 37.49 -5.26 -31.95
N ARG A 94 37.85 -5.04 -33.22
CA ARG A 94 37.02 -4.23 -34.12
C ARG A 94 35.79 -5.05 -34.47
N ILE A 95 34.60 -4.46 -34.28
CA ILE A 95 33.33 -4.97 -34.81
C ILE A 95 33.35 -4.76 -36.33
#